data_AF-A0A7C7KSL0-F1
#
_entry.id   AF-A0A7C7KSL0-F1
#
_cell.length_a   1.000
_cell.length_b   1.000
_cell.length_c   1.000
_cell.angle_alpha   90.00
_cell.angle_beta   90.00
_cell.angle_gamma   90.00
#
_symmetry.space_group_name_H-M   'P 1'
#
loop_
_entity.id
_entity.type
_entity.pdbx_description
1 polymer ?
#
loop_
_entity_poly.entity_id
_entity_poly.type
_entity_poly.pdbx_seq_one_letter_code
_entity_poly.pdbx_strand_id
1 'polypeptide(L)' 'MLREKMLFGTDYPMLSPKRWLEEFSKLKLRDESRENILWRNAEKILNIRV' A
#
# COMPACT_ATOMS: atom_id res chain seq x y z
N MET A 1 4.34 -10.48 11.07
CA MET A 1 5.45 -9.50 11.14
C MET A 1 5.70 -8.80 9.82
N LEU A 2 5.68 -9.47 8.65
CA LEU A 2 6.00 -8.81 7.37
C LEU A 2 5.04 -7.68 6.96
N ARG A 3 3.73 -7.87 7.19
CA ARG A 3 2.67 -6.92 6.76
C ARG A 3 2.79 -5.52 7.37
N GLU A 4 3.45 -5.38 8.52
CA GLU A 4 3.62 -4.09 9.24
C GLU A 4 4.90 -3.36 8.81
N LYS A 5 5.73 -3.98 7.97
CA LYS A 5 7.03 -3.47 7.51
C LYS A 5 7.04 -3.14 6.01
N MET A 6 5.87 -3.09 5.38
CA MET A 6 5.70 -2.86 3.94
C MET A 6 4.85 -1.61 3.70
N LEU A 7 5.25 -0.80 2.71
CA LEU A 7 4.53 0.38 2.25
C LEU A 7 4.23 0.24 0.77
N PHE A 8 3.03 0.66 0.36
CA PHE A 8 2.68 0.79 -1.05
C PHE A 8 3.31 2.05 -1.65
N GLY A 9 3.94 1.91 -2.81
CA GLY A 9 4.49 3.00 -3.59
C GLY A 9 4.37 2.67 -5.07
N THR A 10 3.95 3.64 -5.88
CA THR A 10 3.72 3.46 -7.32
C THR A 10 4.91 3.83 -8.16
N ASP A 11 5.87 4.61 -7.64
CA ASP A 11 6.96 5.18 -8.43
C ASP A 11 6.48 6.08 -9.57
N TYR A 12 5.52 6.97 -9.28
CA TYR A 12 5.07 7.98 -10.25
C TYR A 12 6.17 9.05 -10.44
N PRO A 13 6.48 9.49 -11.68
CA PRO A 13 5.74 9.31 -12.92
C PRO A 13 6.09 8.07 -13.75
N MET A 14 7.04 7.23 -13.32
CA MET A 14 7.52 6.07 -14.07
C MET A 14 6.44 4.99 -14.23
N LEU A 15 5.58 4.81 -13.22
CA LEU A 15 4.45 3.89 -13.28
C LEU A 15 3.15 4.58 -12.83
N SER A 16 2.08 4.34 -13.59
CA SER A 16 0.75 4.92 -13.34
C SER A 16 0.16 4.41 -12.02
N PRO A 17 -0.33 5.30 -11.13
CA PRO A 17 -0.99 4.90 -9.90
C PRO A 17 -2.20 4.02 -10.13
N LYS A 18 -3.00 4.32 -11.16
CA LYS A 18 -4.20 3.54 -11.51
C LYS A 18 -3.82 2.10 -11.84
N ARG A 19 -2.82 1.91 -12.70
CA ARG A 19 -2.33 0.57 -13.07
C ARG A 19 -1.85 -0.19 -11.85
N TRP A 20 -1.11 0.47 -10.95
CA TRP A 20 -0.55 -0.22 -9.80
C TRP A 20 -1.60 -0.60 -8.75
N LEU A 21 -2.61 0.24 -8.55
CA LEU A 21 -3.77 -0.08 -7.71
C LEU A 21 -4.57 -1.26 -8.29
N GLU A 22 -4.79 -1.29 -9.61
CA GLU A 22 -5.46 -2.40 -10.29
C GLU A 22 -4.69 -3.71 -10.11
N GLU A 23 -3.37 -3.73 -10.35
CA GLU A 23 -2.54 -4.92 -10.15
C GLU A 23 -2.49 -5.36 -8.69
N PHE A 24 -2.37 -4.41 -7.76
CA PHE A 24 -2.36 -4.70 -6.33
C PHE A 24 -3.68 -5.33 -5.85
N SER A 25 -4.81 -4.87 -6.38
CA SER A 25 -6.14 -5.41 -6.04
C SER A 25 -6.30 -6.90 -6.38
N LYS A 26 -5.57 -7.39 -7.38
CA LYS A 26 -5.60 -8.79 -7.83
C LYS A 26 -4.83 -9.73 -6.91
N LEU A 27 -3.98 -9.19 -6.03
CA LEU A 27 -3.20 -10.00 -5.09
C LEU A 27 -4.12 -10.65 -4.05
N LYS A 28 -3.90 -11.95 -3.81
CA LYS A 28 -4.59 -12.73 -2.77
C LYS A 28 -4.03 -12.40 -1.38
N LEU A 29 -4.37 -11.22 -0.89
CA LEU A 29 -4.02 -10.74 0.45
C LEU A 29 -5.23 -10.77 1.37
N ARG A 30 -4.99 -11.03 2.66
CA ARG A 30 -5.98 -10.74 3.71
C ARG A 30 -6.27 -9.24 3.74
N ASP A 31 -7.50 -8.87 4.07
CA ASP A 31 -7.92 -7.47 4.06
C ASP A 31 -7.05 -6.60 4.98
N GLU A 32 -6.79 -7.04 6.20
CA GLU A 32 -5.88 -6.33 7.14
C GLU A 32 -4.49 -6.09 6.53
N SER A 33 -3.93 -7.07 5.81
CA SER A 33 -2.64 -6.90 5.14
C SER A 33 -2.73 -5.86 4.01
N ARG A 34 -3.84 -5.85 3.26
CA ARG A 34 -4.08 -4.91 2.17
C ARG A 34 -4.13 -3.48 2.69
N GLU A 35 -4.88 -3.23 3.77
CA GLU A 35 -5.01 -1.91 4.38
C GLU A 35 -3.70 -1.41 5.00
N ASN A 36 -2.98 -2.31 5.70
CA ASN A 36 -1.69 -1.99 6.28
C ASN A 36 -0.69 -1.53 5.22
N ILE A 37 -0.62 -2.23 4.10
CA ILE A 37 0.32 -1.91 3.01
C ILE A 37 -0.12 -0.65 2.26
N LEU A 38 -1.41 -0.48 1.96
CA LEU A 38 -1.89 0.67 1.17
C LEU A 38 -1.79 2.00 1.92
N TRP A 39 -2.13 2.06 3.21
CA TRP A 39 -2.12 3.34 3.94
C TRP A 39 -1.80 3.26 5.43
N ARG A 40 -2.27 2.27 6.20
CA ARG A 40 -2.18 2.35 7.68
C ARG A 40 -0.73 2.36 8.19
N ASN A 41 0.17 1.63 7.53
CA ASN A 41 1.60 1.67 7.88
C ASN A 41 2.21 3.04 7.57
N ALA A 42 1.80 3.68 6.46
CA ALA A 42 2.27 5.01 6.08
C ALA A 42 1.79 6.06 7.08
N GLU A 43 0.52 6.03 7.48
CA GLU A 43 -0.04 6.90 8.53
C GLU A 43 0.79 6.84 9.81
N LYS A 44 1.08 5.63 10.28
CA LYS A 44 1.87 5.42 11.50
C LYS A 44 3.29 5.95 11.38
N ILE A 45 3.98 5.66 10.27
CA ILE A 45 5.40 6.02 10.09
C ILE A 45 5.58 7.50 9.84
N LEU A 46 4.69 8.09 9.03
CA LEU A 46 4.76 9.50 8.62
C LEU A 46 4.01 10.43 9.57
N ASN A 47 3.31 9.88 10.57
CA ASN A 47 2.47 10.62 11.52
C ASN A 47 1.44 11.52 10.82
N ILE A 48 0.72 10.94 9.87
CA ILE A 48 -0.33 11.59 9.09
C ILE A 48 -1.67 10.86 9.27
N ARG A 49 -2.76 11.50 8.83
CA ARG A 49 -4.09 10.90 8.75
C ARG A 49 -4.62 11.04 7.33
N VAL A 50 -5.01 9.92 6.73
CA VAL A 50 -5.49 9.82 5.34
C VAL A 50 -7.01 9.68 5.33
#